data_AF-A0A7J2YLW9-F1
#
_entry.id   AF-A0A7J2YLW9-F1
#
_cell.length_a   1.000
_cell.length_b   1.000
_cell.length_c   1.000
_cell.angle_alpha   90.00
_cell.angle_beta   90.00
_cell.angle_gamma   90.00
#
_symmetry.space_group_name_H-M   'P 1'
#
loop_
_entity.id
_entity.type
_entity.pdbx_description
1 polymer ?
#
loop_
_entity_poly.entity_id
_entity_poly.type
_entity_poly.pdbx_seq_one_letter_code
_entity_poly.pdbx_strand_id
1 'polypeptide(L)'
;MLLKNQLVGGVLTDVHLRFFLKNGELHHRLDIKKPELEIPNEVDGHALTALQKQQLKDEKLVLINGRSGLFFIQIDKTLNKVVVKTPQQLQIPKEIGGYSLTDRDKELYANKEPLPLRVYQNPDTKNFFVARIKLTQDGTGIEFEDYKRIPKERAEELIEKLNKQQTIIDDASALVKSTSREATQNNLKTVTQEKQEVFEKHVQDRNFSAIKNMTDSGFTVS
;
A
#
# COMPACT_ATOMS: atom_id res chain seq x y z
N MET A 1 15.89 21.20 24.67
CA MET A 1 16.43 19.86 24.99
C MET A 1 17.17 19.36 23.77
N LEU A 2 18.51 19.30 23.85
CA LEU A 2 19.41 18.99 22.73
C LEU A 2 19.37 17.49 22.39
N LEU A 3 19.10 17.14 21.13
CA LEU A 3 19.52 15.84 20.60
C LEU A 3 20.98 15.94 20.19
N LYS A 4 21.85 15.36 21.03
CA LYS A 4 23.22 14.98 20.68
C LYS A 4 23.14 13.87 19.63
N ASN A 5 23.34 14.19 18.36
CA ASN A 5 23.85 13.22 17.41
C ASN A 5 25.15 13.76 16.84
N GLN A 6 26.18 12.93 16.96
CA GLN A 6 27.56 13.26 16.70
C GLN A 6 27.80 13.51 15.22
N LEU A 7 28.21 14.72 14.87
CA LEU A 7 29.06 14.98 13.72
C LEU A 7 30.15 15.94 14.19
N VAL A 8 31.23 15.37 14.73
CA VAL A 8 32.46 16.11 15.04
C VAL A 8 33.36 15.98 13.82
N GLY A 9 33.34 16.99 12.95
CA GLY A 9 34.21 17.08 11.76
C GLY A 9 33.82 16.13 10.61
N GLY A 10 33.09 16.66 9.62
CA GLY A 10 32.79 15.96 8.37
C GLY A 10 32.08 16.87 7.37
N VAL A 11 32.28 16.64 6.08
CA VAL A 11 31.52 17.30 5.01
C VAL A 11 30.22 16.54 4.82
N LEU A 12 29.08 17.21 5.00
CA LEU A 12 27.79 16.65 4.63
C LEU A 12 27.58 16.80 3.13
N THR A 13 27.54 15.69 2.40
CA THR A 13 27.22 15.64 0.97
C THR A 13 25.77 15.18 0.76
N ASP A 14 25.11 15.66 -0.29
CA ASP A 14 23.72 15.31 -0.67
C ASP A 14 22.66 15.57 0.42
N VAL A 15 22.64 16.80 0.91
CA VAL A 15 21.71 17.29 1.94
C VAL A 15 20.55 18.07 1.33
N HIS A 16 19.33 17.75 1.75
CA HIS A 16 18.15 18.58 1.53
C HIS A 16 17.80 19.35 2.80
N LEU A 17 17.96 20.67 2.75
CA LEU A 17 17.51 21.57 3.81
C LEU A 17 16.14 22.14 3.41
N ARG A 18 15.12 21.89 4.24
CA ARG A 18 13.78 22.44 4.05
C ARG A 18 13.45 23.44 5.14
N PHE A 19 13.02 24.62 4.74
CA PHE A 19 12.45 25.63 5.63
C PHE A 19 10.93 25.62 5.49
N PHE A 20 10.22 25.68 6.61
CA PHE A 20 8.78 25.78 6.61
C PHE A 20 8.29 26.59 7.81
N LEU A 21 7.23 27.36 7.60
CA LEU A 21 6.59 28.11 8.66
C LEU A 21 5.57 27.22 9.37
N LYS A 22 5.59 27.20 10.70
CA LYS A 22 4.56 26.58 11.53
C LYS A 22 4.24 27.55 12.66
N ASN A 23 2.97 27.93 12.78
CA ASN A 23 2.50 28.89 13.79
C ASN A 23 3.25 30.24 13.77
N GLY A 24 3.72 30.69 12.60
CA GLY A 24 4.49 31.94 12.47
C GLY A 24 5.98 31.80 12.77
N GLU A 25 6.45 30.63 13.22
CA GLU A 25 7.87 30.36 13.47
C GLU A 25 8.51 29.64 12.27
N LEU A 26 9.74 30.05 11.94
CA LEU A 26 10.55 29.40 10.91
C LEU A 26 11.17 28.12 11.47
N HIS A 27 10.70 26.98 11.01
CA HIS A 27 11.31 25.68 11.26
C HIS A 27 12.22 25.28 10.11
N HIS A 28 13.25 24.50 10.42
CA HIS A 28 14.09 23.85 9.44
C HIS A 28 14.11 22.33 9.67
N ARG A 29 14.27 21.58 8.59
CA ARG A 29 14.52 20.13 8.61
C ARG A 29 15.70 19.82 7.71
N LEU A 30 16.65 19.07 8.25
CA LEU A 30 17.77 18.50 7.52
C LEU A 30 17.40 17.07 7.12
N ASP A 31 17.42 16.78 5.83
CA ASP A 31 17.23 15.45 5.28
C ASP A 31 18.50 15.02 4.53
N ILE A 32 19.19 14.01 5.04
CA ILE A 32 20.40 13.47 4.40
C ILE A 32 19.97 12.30 3.50
N LYS A 33 20.44 12.30 2.25
CA LYS A 33 20.20 11.18 1.34
C LYS A 33 20.89 9.91 1.86
N LYS A 34 20.16 8.80 1.94
CA LYS A 34 20.76 7.51 2.27
C LYS A 34 21.61 7.00 1.09
N PRO A 35 22.75 6.32 1.35
CA PRO A 35 23.58 5.77 0.28
C PRO A 35 22.81 4.74 -0.55
N GLU A 36 21.98 3.92 0.09
CA GLU A 36 21.14 2.92 -0.55
C GLU A 36 19.67 3.02 -0.11
N LEU A 37 18.78 2.64 -1.02
CA LEU A 37 17.35 2.59 -0.77
C LEU A 37 17.00 1.33 0.02
N GLU A 38 16.64 1.51 1.28
CA GLU A 38 16.15 0.45 2.15
C GLU A 38 14.64 0.57 2.32
N ILE A 39 13.90 -0.39 1.75
CA ILE A 39 12.46 -0.52 1.98
C ILE A 39 12.27 -1.28 3.30
N PRO A 40 11.70 -0.67 4.35
CA PRO A 40 11.54 -1.32 5.64
C PRO A 40 10.56 -2.49 5.54
N ASN A 41 10.68 -3.46 6.45
CA ASN A 41 9.71 -4.55 6.54
C ASN A 41 8.36 -4.11 7.10
N GLU A 42 8.34 -2.99 7.83
CA GLU A 42 7.15 -2.46 8.49
C GLU A 42 7.18 -0.93 8.43
N VAL A 43 6.00 -0.32 8.26
CA VAL A 43 5.81 1.13 8.40
C VAL A 43 4.65 1.37 9.35
N ASP A 44 4.92 2.04 10.47
CA ASP A 44 3.92 2.41 11.49
C ASP A 44 3.04 1.23 11.95
N GLY A 45 3.63 0.06 12.24
CA GLY A 45 2.87 -1.13 12.67
C GLY A 45 2.36 -2.00 11.52
N HIS A 46 2.37 -1.51 10.28
CA HIS A 46 1.92 -2.29 9.13
C HIS A 46 3.10 -2.97 8.44
N ALA A 47 3.16 -4.31 8.53
CA ALA A 47 4.14 -5.10 7.78
C ALA A 47 3.91 -4.91 6.27
N LEU A 48 4.95 -4.72 5.47
CA LEU A 48 4.80 -4.57 4.02
C LEU A 48 4.75 -5.94 3.35
N THR A 49 3.73 -6.18 2.52
CA THR A 49 3.66 -7.39 1.70
C THR A 49 4.66 -7.35 0.54
N ALA A 50 4.96 -8.51 -0.06
CA ALA A 50 5.83 -8.57 -1.23
C ALA A 50 5.31 -7.70 -2.39
N LEU A 51 4.00 -7.70 -2.61
CA LEU A 51 3.35 -6.85 -3.61
C LEU A 51 3.53 -5.36 -3.28
N GLN A 52 3.31 -4.95 -2.03
CA GLN A 52 3.50 -3.56 -1.61
C GLN A 52 4.95 -3.11 -1.78
N LYS A 53 5.92 -3.96 -1.42
CA LYS A 53 7.34 -3.68 -1.66
C LYS A 53 7.65 -3.56 -3.15
N GLN A 54 7.05 -4.39 -4.00
CA GLN A 54 7.23 -4.28 -5.44
C GLN A 54 6.62 -2.99 -5.98
N GLN A 55 5.39 -2.66 -5.60
CA GLN A 55 4.73 -1.40 -5.98
C GLN A 55 5.55 -0.17 -5.55
N LEU A 56 6.16 -0.21 -4.36
CA LEU A 56 7.07 0.84 -3.91
C LEU A 56 8.31 0.95 -4.79
N LYS A 57 8.92 -0.18 -5.20
CA LYS A 57 10.04 -0.19 -6.16
C LYS A 57 9.63 0.36 -7.53
N ASP A 58 8.38 0.13 -7.93
CA ASP A 58 7.76 0.68 -9.13
C ASP A 58 7.28 2.14 -8.94
N GLU A 59 7.71 2.81 -7.86
CA GLU A 59 7.44 4.22 -7.52
C GLU A 59 5.97 4.56 -7.29
N LYS A 60 5.12 3.55 -7.11
CA LYS A 60 3.70 3.73 -6.85
C LYS A 60 3.45 4.19 -5.41
N LEU A 61 2.38 4.96 -5.25
CA LEU A 61 1.78 5.27 -3.97
C LEU A 61 1.00 4.04 -3.49
N VAL A 62 1.37 3.53 -2.33
CA VAL A 62 0.74 2.34 -1.72
C VAL A 62 -0.03 2.78 -0.50
N LEU A 63 -1.31 2.40 -0.41
CA LEU A 63 -2.13 2.68 0.77
C LEU A 63 -1.85 1.62 1.83
N ILE A 64 -1.61 2.07 3.06
CA ILE A 64 -1.44 1.19 4.21
C ILE A 64 -2.27 1.68 5.38
N ASN A 65 -2.72 0.72 6.20
CA ASN A 65 -3.43 0.99 7.44
C ASN A 65 -2.47 0.71 8.60
N GLY A 66 -1.82 1.77 9.09
CA GLY A 66 -0.94 1.69 10.24
C GLY A 66 -1.65 1.95 11.55
N ARG A 67 -0.89 1.96 12.64
CA ARG A 67 -1.41 2.27 13.98
C ARG A 67 -2.01 3.65 14.08
N SER A 68 -1.45 4.61 13.33
CA SER A 68 -1.90 6.00 13.31
C SER A 68 -3.05 6.25 12.33
N GLY A 69 -3.55 5.20 11.67
CA GLY A 69 -4.66 5.26 10.71
C GLY A 69 -4.23 4.98 9.27
N LEU A 70 -5.01 5.49 8.33
CA LEU A 70 -4.83 5.23 6.89
C LEU A 70 -3.94 6.29 6.23
N PHE A 71 -2.86 5.87 5.58
CA PHE A 71 -1.94 6.78 4.89
C PHE A 71 -1.26 6.10 3.69
N PHE A 72 -0.70 6.92 2.81
CA PHE A 72 0.04 6.47 1.65
C PHE A 72 1.53 6.47 1.93
N ILE A 73 2.22 5.50 1.36
CA ILE A 73 3.67 5.45 1.33
C ILE A 73 4.21 5.42 -0.09
N GLN A 74 5.37 6.03 -0.29
CA GLN A 74 6.07 6.09 -1.57
C GLN A 74 7.58 6.14 -1.32
N ILE A 75 8.36 5.74 -2.33
CA ILE A 75 9.81 5.95 -2.32
C ILE A 75 10.14 7.37 -2.81
N ASP A 76 10.90 8.09 -1.99
CA ASP A 76 11.60 9.30 -2.38
C ASP A 76 13.00 8.91 -2.87
N LYS A 77 13.19 8.89 -4.19
CA LYS A 77 14.46 8.55 -4.84
C LYS A 77 15.57 9.56 -4.56
N THR A 78 15.20 10.82 -4.34
CA THR A 78 16.16 11.88 -4.07
C THR A 78 16.83 11.63 -2.73
N LEU A 79 16.08 11.09 -1.76
CA LEU A 79 16.55 10.82 -0.41
C LEU A 79 16.79 9.33 -0.11
N ASN A 80 16.52 8.43 -1.07
CA ASN A 80 16.58 6.97 -0.91
C ASN A 80 15.80 6.49 0.33
N LYS A 81 14.57 6.99 0.51
CA LYS A 81 13.75 6.67 1.70
C LYS A 81 12.28 6.48 1.39
N VAL A 82 11.59 5.71 2.23
CA VAL A 82 10.13 5.65 2.22
C VAL A 82 9.57 6.87 2.94
N VAL A 83 8.66 7.59 2.28
CA VAL A 83 7.95 8.75 2.83
C VAL A 83 6.49 8.41 3.03
N VAL A 84 5.91 8.97 4.09
CA VAL A 84 4.49 8.83 4.42
C VAL A 84 3.76 10.12 4.03
N LYS A 85 2.60 9.98 3.37
CA LYS A 85 1.72 11.08 2.96
C LYS A 85 0.29 10.76 3.39
N THR A 86 -0.43 11.74 3.90
CA THR A 86 -1.86 11.58 4.21
C THR A 86 -2.72 11.78 2.96
N PRO A 87 -3.95 11.24 2.90
CA PRO A 87 -4.87 11.49 1.78
C PRO A 87 -5.12 12.99 1.54
N GLN A 88 -5.15 13.79 2.61
CA GLN A 88 -5.33 15.25 2.52
C GLN A 88 -4.13 15.94 1.85
N GLN A 89 -2.90 15.49 2.14
CA GLN A 89 -1.70 16.00 1.48
C GLN A 89 -1.66 15.67 -0.01
N LEU A 90 -2.30 14.57 -0.41
CA LEU A 90 -2.46 14.15 -1.80
C LEU A 90 -3.70 14.73 -2.48
N GLN A 91 -4.46 15.59 -1.78
CA GLN A 91 -5.70 16.21 -2.27
C GLN A 91 -6.74 15.20 -2.77
N ILE A 92 -6.75 13.98 -2.21
CA ILE A 92 -7.69 12.94 -2.62
C ILE A 92 -9.07 13.30 -2.05
N PRO A 93 -10.10 13.46 -2.90
CA PRO A 93 -11.45 13.76 -2.43
C PRO A 93 -12.04 12.55 -1.70
N LYS A 94 -12.91 12.79 -0.72
CA LYS A 94 -13.65 11.71 -0.05
C LYS A 94 -14.71 11.09 -0.95
N GLU A 95 -15.31 11.92 -1.79
CA GLU A 95 -16.44 11.59 -2.64
C GLU A 95 -16.27 12.28 -3.99
N ILE A 96 -16.68 11.61 -5.06
CA ILE A 96 -16.78 12.19 -6.39
C ILE A 96 -18.21 11.97 -6.88
N GLY A 97 -18.95 13.06 -7.13
CA GLY A 97 -20.31 13.01 -7.66
C GLY A 97 -21.23 12.00 -6.97
N GLY A 98 -21.44 12.10 -5.66
CA GLY A 98 -22.33 11.17 -4.92
C GLY A 98 -21.68 9.84 -4.53
N TYR A 99 -20.50 9.52 -5.06
CA TYR A 99 -19.83 8.23 -4.84
C TYR A 99 -18.64 8.37 -3.88
N SER A 100 -18.75 7.73 -2.72
CA SER A 100 -17.67 7.64 -1.73
C SER A 100 -16.56 6.71 -2.23
N LEU A 101 -15.33 7.21 -2.28
CA LEU A 101 -14.20 6.43 -2.76
C LEU A 101 -13.83 5.31 -1.77
N THR A 102 -13.71 4.08 -2.28
CA THR A 102 -13.14 2.95 -1.55
C THR A 102 -11.63 3.13 -1.38
N ASP A 103 -11.00 2.30 -0.54
CA ASP A 103 -9.55 2.32 -0.38
C ASP A 103 -8.82 1.97 -1.68
N ARG A 104 -9.40 1.07 -2.49
CA ARG A 104 -8.87 0.76 -3.83
C ARG A 104 -9.01 1.95 -4.78
N ASP A 105 -10.14 2.66 -4.76
CA ASP A 105 -10.33 3.84 -5.61
C ASP A 105 -9.37 4.96 -5.21
N LYS A 106 -9.10 5.15 -3.91
CA LYS A 106 -8.12 6.14 -3.42
C LYS A 106 -6.71 5.79 -3.91
N GLU A 107 -6.32 4.52 -3.92
CA GLU A 107 -5.04 4.09 -4.50
C GLU A 107 -4.95 4.38 -5.99
N LEU A 108 -6.00 4.05 -6.76
CA LEU A 108 -6.05 4.34 -8.20
C LEU A 108 -5.91 5.85 -8.45
N TYR A 109 -6.70 6.63 -7.73
CA TYR A 109 -6.68 8.09 -7.81
C TYR A 109 -5.30 8.66 -7.46
N ALA A 110 -4.69 8.20 -6.37
CA ALA A 110 -3.35 8.63 -5.94
C ALA A 110 -2.27 8.35 -6.99
N ASN A 111 -2.39 7.24 -7.71
CA ASN A 111 -1.48 6.86 -8.79
C ASN A 111 -1.86 7.42 -10.17
N LYS A 112 -2.87 8.31 -10.25
CA LYS A 112 -3.42 8.85 -11.51
C LYS A 112 -3.92 7.77 -12.48
N GLU A 113 -4.28 6.60 -11.96
CA GLU A 113 -4.87 5.50 -12.71
C GLU A 113 -6.39 5.72 -12.85
N PRO A 114 -7.03 5.27 -13.94
CA PRO A 114 -8.47 5.40 -14.11
C PRO A 114 -9.23 4.55 -13.08
N LEU A 115 -10.27 5.15 -12.49
CA LEU A 115 -11.22 4.47 -11.62
C LEU A 115 -12.10 3.52 -12.43
N PRO A 116 -12.61 2.43 -11.83
CA PRO A 116 -13.56 1.53 -12.48
C PRO A 116 -14.83 2.26 -12.93
N LEU A 117 -15.61 1.59 -13.78
CA LEU A 117 -16.90 2.11 -14.23
C LEU A 117 -17.86 2.15 -13.03
N ARG A 118 -18.31 3.34 -12.64
CA ARG A 118 -19.20 3.55 -11.49
C ARG A 118 -20.38 4.43 -11.88
N VAL A 119 -21.43 4.39 -11.07
CA VAL A 119 -22.57 5.30 -11.16
C VAL A 119 -22.33 6.50 -10.25
N TYR A 120 -22.49 7.69 -10.81
CA TYR A 120 -22.36 8.98 -10.16
C TYR A 120 -23.66 9.76 -10.24
N GLN A 121 -23.86 10.64 -9.27
CA GLN A 121 -24.91 11.63 -9.23
C GLN A 121 -24.32 13.03 -9.35
N ASN A 122 -24.79 13.79 -10.34
CA ASN A 122 -24.44 15.19 -10.45
C ASN A 122 -25.10 15.96 -9.28
N PRO A 123 -24.33 16.68 -8.45
CA PRO A 123 -24.86 17.33 -7.24
C PRO A 123 -25.88 18.43 -7.55
N ASP A 124 -25.70 19.14 -8.66
CA ASP A 124 -26.52 20.29 -9.09
C ASP A 124 -27.82 19.85 -9.75
N THR A 125 -27.71 18.93 -10.73
CA THR A 125 -28.85 18.52 -11.55
C THR A 125 -29.57 17.28 -11.03
N LYS A 126 -29.02 16.61 -10.00
CA LYS A 126 -29.48 15.33 -9.43
C LYS A 126 -29.60 14.18 -10.44
N ASN A 127 -29.10 14.37 -11.67
CA ASN A 127 -29.08 13.36 -12.71
C ASN A 127 -27.99 12.33 -12.43
N PHE A 128 -28.27 11.09 -12.81
CA PHE A 128 -27.32 10.00 -12.71
C PHE A 128 -26.61 9.79 -14.04
N PHE A 129 -25.35 9.39 -13.95
CA PHE A 129 -24.55 8.98 -15.09
C PHE A 129 -23.57 7.88 -14.69
N VAL A 130 -23.14 7.12 -15.67
CA VAL A 130 -22.10 6.10 -15.53
C VAL A 130 -20.86 6.61 -16.23
N ALA A 131 -19.69 6.48 -15.62
CA ALA A 131 -18.41 6.85 -16.22
C ALA A 131 -17.24 6.10 -15.54
N ARG A 132 -16.09 6.07 -16.23
CA ARG A 132 -14.78 5.88 -15.62
C ARG A 132 -14.18 7.26 -15.38
N ILE A 133 -13.56 7.45 -14.23
CA ILE A 133 -13.00 8.75 -13.83
C ILE A 133 -11.48 8.65 -13.83
N LYS A 134 -10.79 9.64 -14.38
CA LYS A 134 -9.33 9.73 -14.37
C LYS A 134 -8.89 11.15 -14.10
N LEU A 135 -7.71 11.33 -13.50
CA LEU A 135 -7.08 12.65 -13.45
C LEU A 135 -6.51 13.04 -14.81
N THR A 136 -6.61 14.32 -15.16
CA THR A 136 -5.88 14.90 -16.31
C THR A 136 -4.37 14.67 -16.14
N GLN A 137 -3.61 14.73 -17.24
CA GLN A 137 -2.16 14.51 -17.20
C GLN A 137 -1.45 15.47 -16.23
N ASP A 138 -1.88 16.74 -16.21
CA ASP A 138 -1.38 17.77 -15.32
C ASP A 138 -1.85 17.61 -13.86
N GLY A 139 -2.80 16.70 -13.60
CA GLY A 139 -3.34 16.39 -12.27
C GLY A 139 -4.26 17.48 -11.69
N THR A 140 -4.71 18.44 -12.51
CA THR A 140 -5.52 19.58 -12.04
C THR A 140 -7.02 19.37 -12.24
N GLY A 141 -7.41 18.46 -13.13
CA GLY A 141 -8.80 18.21 -13.51
C GLY A 141 -9.17 16.73 -13.52
N ILE A 142 -10.45 16.48 -13.77
CA ILE A 142 -11.03 15.14 -13.90
C ILE A 142 -11.51 14.95 -15.34
N GLU A 143 -11.09 13.84 -15.95
CA GLU A 143 -11.57 13.33 -17.23
C GLU A 143 -12.61 12.23 -16.99
N PHE A 144 -13.66 12.24 -17.81
CA PHE A 144 -14.70 11.21 -17.81
C PHE A 144 -14.58 10.36 -19.08
N GLU A 145 -14.35 9.07 -18.91
CA GLU A 145 -14.40 8.08 -19.96
C GLU A 145 -15.73 7.30 -19.91
N ASP A 146 -16.21 6.84 -21.07
CA ASP A 146 -17.46 6.06 -21.21
C ASP A 146 -18.70 6.71 -20.58
N TYR A 147 -18.73 8.05 -20.58
CA TYR A 147 -19.82 8.82 -20.00
C TYR A 147 -21.17 8.47 -20.66
N LYS A 148 -22.12 8.02 -19.84
CA LYS A 148 -23.50 7.77 -20.25
C LYS A 148 -24.47 8.25 -19.18
N ARG A 149 -25.35 9.19 -19.54
CA ARG A 149 -26.46 9.58 -18.68
C ARG A 149 -27.42 8.41 -18.53
N ILE A 150 -27.92 8.20 -17.32
CA ILE A 150 -28.90 7.16 -17.02
C ILE A 150 -30.12 7.75 -16.33
N PRO A 151 -31.33 7.20 -16.59
CA PRO A 151 -32.53 7.61 -15.89
C PRO A 151 -32.51 7.09 -14.45
N LYS A 152 -33.24 7.76 -13.54
CA LYS A 152 -33.21 7.45 -12.09
C LYS A 152 -33.62 6.01 -11.81
N GLU A 153 -34.59 5.50 -12.56
CA GLU A 153 -35.15 4.15 -12.45
C GLU A 153 -34.08 3.07 -12.68
N ARG A 154 -33.07 3.35 -13.52
CA ARG A 154 -31.95 2.44 -13.77
C ARG A 154 -30.73 2.70 -12.86
N ALA A 155 -30.70 3.82 -12.16
CA ALA A 155 -29.57 4.19 -11.32
C ALA A 155 -29.42 3.24 -10.13
N GLU A 156 -30.52 2.88 -9.48
CA GLU A 156 -30.50 2.01 -8.29
C GLU A 156 -29.94 0.61 -8.61
N GLU A 157 -30.41 0.00 -9.69
CA GLU A 157 -29.92 -1.31 -10.17
C GLU A 157 -28.43 -1.26 -10.51
N LEU A 158 -27.99 -0.21 -11.20
CA LEU A 158 -26.58 -0.05 -11.59
C LEU A 158 -25.69 0.30 -10.40
N ILE A 159 -26.18 1.01 -9.39
CA ILE A 159 -25.44 1.26 -8.14
C ILE A 159 -25.17 -0.06 -7.41
N GLU A 160 -26.15 -0.96 -7.37
CA GLU A 160 -25.95 -2.27 -6.75
C GLU A 160 -24.91 -3.10 -7.50
N LYS A 161 -24.99 -3.13 -8.84
CA LYS A 161 -24.06 -3.90 -9.69
C LYS A 161 -22.65 -3.31 -9.78
N LEU A 162 -22.53 -2.00 -10.01
CA LEU A 162 -21.24 -1.36 -10.31
C LEU A 162 -20.59 -0.74 -9.09
N ASN A 163 -21.38 -0.18 -8.16
CA ASN A 163 -20.80 0.45 -6.98
C ASN A 163 -20.66 -0.59 -5.86
N LYS A 164 -21.72 -1.32 -5.48
CA LYS A 164 -21.66 -2.23 -4.32
C LYS A 164 -20.91 -3.54 -4.60
N GLN A 165 -21.22 -4.28 -5.67
CA GLN A 165 -20.54 -5.56 -5.94
C GLN A 165 -19.04 -5.37 -6.18
N GLN A 166 -18.65 -4.32 -6.90
CA GLN A 166 -17.24 -4.03 -7.13
C GLN A 166 -16.53 -3.65 -5.82
N THR A 167 -17.17 -2.87 -4.93
CA THR A 167 -16.62 -2.61 -3.58
C THR A 167 -16.45 -3.89 -2.77
N ILE A 168 -17.39 -4.83 -2.81
CA ILE A 168 -17.25 -6.14 -2.13
C ILE A 168 -16.02 -6.90 -2.66
N ILE A 169 -15.79 -6.88 -3.98
CA ILE A 169 -14.62 -7.53 -4.59
C ILE A 169 -13.32 -6.83 -4.17
N ASP A 170 -13.32 -5.50 -4.16
CA ASP A 170 -12.17 -4.68 -3.76
C ASP A 170 -11.81 -4.92 -2.28
N ASP A 171 -12.83 -4.97 -1.41
CA ASP A 171 -12.70 -5.24 0.02
C ASP A 171 -12.30 -6.70 0.29
N ALA A 172 -12.87 -7.67 -0.42
CA ALA A 172 -12.46 -9.07 -0.32
C ALA A 172 -11.01 -9.26 -0.78
N SER A 173 -10.59 -8.57 -1.84
CA SER A 173 -9.18 -8.53 -2.27
C SER A 173 -8.29 -7.90 -1.21
N ALA A 174 -8.74 -6.82 -0.55
CA ALA A 174 -8.02 -6.17 0.54
C ALA A 174 -7.92 -7.07 1.79
N LEU A 175 -9.00 -7.80 2.12
CA LEU A 175 -9.07 -8.68 3.28
C LEU A 175 -8.25 -9.96 3.07
N VAL A 176 -8.29 -10.58 1.89
CA VAL A 176 -7.40 -11.72 1.55
C VAL A 176 -5.93 -11.29 1.66
N LYS A 177 -5.58 -10.04 1.28
CA LYS A 177 -4.23 -9.50 1.47
C LYS A 177 -3.85 -9.33 2.95
N SER A 178 -4.79 -9.05 3.86
CA SER A 178 -4.52 -8.98 5.30
C SER A 178 -4.50 -10.37 5.98
N THR A 179 -5.41 -11.27 5.60
CA THR A 179 -5.59 -12.59 6.23
C THR A 179 -4.53 -13.61 5.77
N SER A 180 -3.84 -13.36 4.65
CA SER A 180 -2.59 -14.04 4.27
C SER A 180 -1.48 -13.94 5.35
N ARG A 181 -1.69 -13.18 6.44
CA ARG A 181 -0.78 -13.10 7.59
C ARG A 181 -1.07 -14.13 8.69
N GLU A 182 -2.31 -14.58 8.86
CA GLU A 182 -2.67 -15.51 9.95
C GLU A 182 -2.55 -16.98 9.53
N ALA A 183 -3.02 -17.33 8.33
CA ALA A 183 -3.01 -18.72 7.87
C ALA A 183 -1.62 -19.22 7.46
N THR A 184 -0.72 -18.32 7.03
CA THR A 184 0.63 -18.69 6.57
C THR A 184 1.62 -18.81 7.74
N GLN A 185 1.46 -18.03 8.82
CA GLN A 185 2.30 -18.19 10.01
C GLN A 185 1.99 -19.44 10.82
N ASN A 186 0.72 -19.87 10.88
CA ASN A 186 0.36 -21.09 11.60
C ASN A 186 0.77 -22.35 10.83
N ASN A 187 0.61 -22.37 9.50
CA ASN A 187 1.03 -23.53 8.69
C ASN A 187 2.56 -23.66 8.50
N LEU A 188 3.33 -22.57 8.48
CA LEU A 188 4.80 -22.70 8.45
C LEU A 188 5.35 -23.16 9.80
N LYS A 189 4.75 -22.76 10.93
CA LYS A 189 5.23 -23.23 12.25
C LYS A 189 4.96 -24.71 12.49
N THR A 190 3.78 -25.22 12.16
CA THR A 190 3.46 -26.65 12.29
C THR A 190 4.26 -27.50 11.31
N VAL A 191 4.38 -27.08 10.05
CA VAL A 191 5.16 -27.83 9.05
C VAL A 191 6.66 -27.81 9.36
N THR A 192 7.21 -26.73 9.91
CA THR A 192 8.64 -26.68 10.31
C THR A 192 8.90 -27.51 11.58
N GLN A 193 8.01 -27.50 12.57
CA GLN A 193 8.16 -28.31 13.80
C GLN A 193 8.03 -29.81 13.53
N GLU A 194 7.03 -30.25 12.75
CA GLU A 194 6.86 -31.65 12.37
C GLU A 194 8.05 -32.17 11.55
N LYS A 195 8.60 -31.33 10.65
CA LYS A 195 9.78 -31.70 9.86
C LYS A 195 11.04 -31.83 10.71
N GLN A 196 11.16 -31.04 11.77
CA GLN A 196 12.32 -31.07 12.68
C GLN A 196 12.27 -32.27 13.62
N GLU A 197 11.08 -32.61 14.16
CA GLU A 197 10.87 -33.81 14.98
C GLU A 197 11.11 -35.11 14.19
N VAL A 198 10.67 -35.17 12.93
CA VAL A 198 10.88 -36.34 12.07
C VAL A 198 12.37 -36.54 11.74
N PHE A 199 13.11 -35.45 11.49
CA PHE A 199 14.55 -35.53 11.27
C PHE A 199 15.31 -35.97 12.54
N GLU A 200 15.01 -35.37 13.70
CA GLU A 200 15.65 -35.73 14.97
C GLU A 200 15.40 -37.19 15.35
N LYS A 201 14.19 -37.71 15.09
CA LYS A 201 13.86 -39.13 15.28
C LYS A 201 14.69 -40.06 14.39
N HIS A 202 14.82 -39.74 13.10
CA HIS A 202 15.63 -40.55 12.18
C HIS A 202 17.14 -40.51 12.50
N VAL A 203 17.63 -39.40 13.07
CA VAL A 203 19.01 -39.27 13.57
C VAL A 203 19.22 -40.16 14.80
N GLN A 204 18.28 -40.18 15.75
CA GLN A 204 18.35 -41.06 16.94
C GLN A 204 18.31 -42.55 16.57
N ASP A 205 17.46 -42.91 15.60
CA ASP A 205 17.29 -44.30 15.13
C ASP A 205 18.45 -44.77 14.22
N ARG A 206 19.46 -43.92 13.96
CA ARG A 206 20.61 -44.19 13.06
C ARG A 206 20.18 -44.67 11.67
N ASN A 207 19.04 -44.20 11.18
CA ASN A 207 18.49 -44.58 9.88
C ASN A 207 18.98 -43.63 8.78
N PHE A 208 20.27 -43.75 8.43
CA PHE A 208 20.96 -42.84 7.52
C PHE A 208 20.43 -42.88 6.07
N SER A 209 19.76 -43.96 5.67
CA SER A 209 19.13 -44.09 4.35
C SER A 209 17.92 -43.16 4.18
N ALA A 210 17.10 -43.02 5.23
CA ALA A 210 15.95 -42.13 5.24
C ALA A 210 16.38 -40.65 5.23
N ILE A 211 17.44 -40.33 5.98
CA ILE A 211 18.02 -38.98 6.04
C ILE A 211 18.53 -38.53 4.67
N LYS A 212 19.25 -39.40 3.94
CA LYS A 212 19.80 -39.09 2.61
C LYS A 212 18.70 -38.77 1.58
N ASN A 213 17.58 -39.51 1.61
CA ASN A 213 16.44 -39.27 0.73
C ASN A 213 15.71 -37.95 1.03
N MET A 214 15.79 -37.44 2.27
CA MET A 214 15.23 -36.13 2.65
C MET A 214 16.08 -34.97 2.11
N THR A 215 17.41 -35.09 2.08
CA THR A 215 18.29 -34.07 1.48
C THR A 215 18.15 -33.95 -0.03
N ASP A 216 17.94 -35.06 -0.75
CA ASP A 216 17.81 -35.06 -2.22
C ASP A 216 16.48 -34.49 -2.73
N SER A 217 15.46 -34.38 -1.86
CA SER A 217 14.15 -33.76 -2.17
C SER A 217 14.10 -32.25 -1.90
N GLY A 218 15.24 -31.60 -1.70
CA GLY A 218 15.35 -30.14 -1.59
C GLY A 218 15.18 -29.59 -0.17
N PHE A 219 15.32 -30.42 0.87
CA PHE A 219 15.32 -29.95 2.26
C PHE A 219 16.70 -29.43 2.64
N THR A 220 16.85 -28.11 2.76
CA THR A 220 17.98 -27.49 3.46
C THR A 220 17.46 -26.89 4.76
N VAL A 221 17.98 -27.35 5.89
CA VAL A 221 17.76 -26.72 7.20
C VAL A 221 18.77 -25.59 7.30
N SER A 222 18.30 -24.35 7.47
CA SER A 222 19.13 -23.18 7.77
C SER A 222 19.51 -23.16 9.24
#